data_AF-A0A0F9F601-F1
#
_entry.id   AF-A0A0F9F601-F1
#
_cell.length_a   1.000
_cell.length_b   1.000
_cell.length_c   1.000
_cell.angle_alpha   90.00
_cell.angle_beta   90.00
_cell.angle_gamma   90.00
#
_symmetry.space_group_name_H-M   'P 1'
#
loop_
_entity.id
_entity.type
_entity.pdbx_description
1 polymer ?
#
loop_
_entity_poly.entity_id
_entity_poly.type
_entity_poly.pdbx_seq_one_letter_code
_entity_poly.pdbx_strand_id
1 'polypeptide(L)'
;EGQPDHIEQQLGSYLYKLERKVKLHGKDVLPMAGEYTGQVLLDGVTDFLKVAAPDMLPGKVRAPNAEAPAIPDLSDTVPIRPPGFCTGCPERPIFAAMKLTEQELGKHQITGDIGCHLFGVLPPFEIGGSTMGYGLGPASNAAFDGGGDKRVISIMGDGGFWHNGLSTSIGNMVFNKSDSVAVIVDNYYSAATGGQDVMSSRAHNDTKSTNNPISKALKGVGVEWVRQIDRTYDVGKLREVLREALTTDYKGPKVIVASSECMLNKQRREKPLRNKAIKEGRRMEVPRFGVDADVCTGDHACIRLSGCPSLSLKRLDDPLRDPMNRARNAVRLRENSLRVRRQRVEGPRRRPGPGRWCGAHAPRDGWPEPSRKARRPERRSRRQRPGSSVPDRRRPNRLPSPGRAPR
;
A
#
# COMPACT_ATOMS: atom_id res chain seq x y z
N GLU A 1 -17.24 17.90 1.77
CA GLU A 1 -16.26 18.83 1.16
C GLU A 1 -16.99 19.68 0.16
N GLY A 2 -16.88 21.02 0.23
CA GLY A 2 -17.65 21.89 -0.67
C GLY A 2 -18.09 23.23 -0.07
N GLN A 3 -17.94 23.42 1.24
CA GLN A 3 -18.22 24.68 1.90
C GLN A 3 -16.94 25.20 2.59
N PRO A 4 -16.61 26.50 2.43
CA PRO A 4 -17.15 27.43 1.44
C PRO A 4 -16.79 27.01 0.00
N ASP A 5 -17.45 27.62 -0.98
CA ASP A 5 -17.26 27.42 -2.42
C ASP A 5 -15.96 28.06 -2.95
N HIS A 6 -14.85 27.92 -2.23
CA HIS A 6 -13.60 28.62 -2.50
C HIS A 6 -13.06 28.43 -3.93
N ILE A 7 -13.25 27.24 -4.51
CA ILE A 7 -12.82 26.96 -5.89
C ILE A 7 -13.67 27.76 -6.89
N GLU A 8 -14.99 27.80 -6.69
CA GLU A 8 -15.90 28.57 -7.55
C GLU A 8 -15.62 30.07 -7.44
N GLN A 9 -15.45 30.59 -6.22
CA GLN A 9 -15.07 31.98 -5.99
C GLN A 9 -13.73 32.34 -6.66
N GLN A 10 -12.71 31.49 -6.54
CA GLN A 10 -11.41 31.72 -7.18
C GLN A 10 -11.52 31.72 -8.70
N LEU A 11 -12.22 30.75 -9.29
CA LEU A 11 -12.46 30.69 -10.73
C LEU A 11 -13.25 31.91 -11.22
N GLY A 12 -14.28 32.33 -10.49
CA GLY A 12 -15.04 33.54 -10.78
C GLY A 12 -14.14 34.79 -10.79
N SER A 13 -13.24 34.91 -9.81
CA SER A 13 -12.25 36.01 -9.76
C SER A 13 -11.31 35.98 -10.97
N TYR A 14 -10.84 34.81 -11.40
CA TYR A 14 -10.00 34.68 -12.59
C TYR A 14 -10.75 35.05 -13.87
N LEU A 15 -11.99 34.60 -14.03
CA LEU A 15 -12.83 34.94 -15.20
C LEU A 15 -13.07 36.45 -15.28
N TYR A 16 -13.39 37.09 -14.15
CA TYR A 16 -13.58 38.54 -14.06
C TYR A 16 -12.30 39.30 -14.44
N LYS A 17 -11.15 38.94 -13.84
CA LYS A 17 -9.86 39.60 -14.12
C LYS A 17 -9.39 39.42 -15.56
N LEU A 18 -9.78 38.32 -16.21
CA LEU A 18 -9.49 38.05 -17.62
C LEU A 18 -10.58 38.58 -18.57
N GLU A 19 -11.55 39.34 -18.05
CA GLU A 19 -12.67 39.92 -18.79
C GLU A 19 -13.45 38.87 -19.62
N ARG A 20 -13.55 37.64 -19.10
CA ARG A 20 -14.27 36.55 -19.75
C ARG A 20 -15.75 36.60 -19.41
N LYS A 21 -16.60 36.46 -20.42
CA LYS A 21 -18.07 36.45 -20.31
C LYS A 21 -18.67 35.05 -20.12
N VAL A 22 -17.84 34.06 -19.80
CA VAL A 22 -18.30 32.67 -19.59
C VAL A 22 -19.09 32.58 -18.29
N LYS A 23 -20.22 31.86 -18.32
CA LYS A 23 -21.00 31.57 -17.12
C LYS A 23 -20.30 30.44 -16.35
N LEU A 24 -20.04 30.68 -15.06
CA LEU A 24 -19.51 29.68 -14.15
C LEU A 24 -20.67 28.98 -13.46
N HIS A 25 -20.65 27.64 -13.48
CA HIS A 25 -21.58 26.77 -12.77
C HIS A 25 -20.78 25.89 -11.82
N GLY A 26 -21.26 25.75 -10.60
CA GLY A 26 -20.63 24.99 -9.54
C GLY A 26 -21.69 24.57 -8.53
N LYS A 27 -21.94 25.41 -7.54
CA LYS A 27 -22.83 25.12 -6.41
C LYS A 27 -24.32 25.33 -6.68
N ASP A 28 -24.64 25.91 -7.83
CA ASP A 28 -25.99 25.94 -8.38
C ASP A 28 -26.43 24.58 -8.94
N VAL A 29 -25.49 23.73 -9.36
CA VAL A 29 -25.75 22.37 -9.89
C VAL A 29 -25.18 21.25 -9.02
N LEU A 30 -24.28 21.57 -8.09
CA LEU A 30 -23.70 20.61 -7.13
C LEU A 30 -23.99 21.04 -5.69
N PRO A 31 -24.26 20.10 -4.77
CA PRO A 31 -24.60 20.46 -3.41
C PRO A 31 -23.44 21.16 -2.68
N MET A 32 -23.78 22.11 -1.80
CA MET A 32 -22.83 22.84 -0.96
C MET A 32 -22.15 21.95 0.08
N ALA A 33 -22.89 20.97 0.62
CA ALA A 33 -22.44 20.09 1.69
C ALA A 33 -22.66 18.62 1.32
N GLY A 34 -21.97 17.74 2.05
CA GLY A 34 -21.99 16.29 1.81
C GLY A 34 -20.83 15.79 0.94
N GLU A 35 -20.94 14.53 0.54
CA GLU A 35 -20.01 13.83 -0.34
C GLU A 35 -20.59 13.78 -1.76
N TYR A 36 -19.74 13.97 -2.76
CA TYR A 36 -20.13 13.83 -4.17
C TYR A 36 -20.13 12.35 -4.56
N THR A 37 -21.23 11.68 -4.25
CA THR A 37 -21.47 10.31 -4.72
C THR A 37 -21.65 10.28 -6.24
N GLY A 38 -21.59 9.08 -6.83
CA GLY A 38 -21.80 8.90 -8.26
C GLY A 38 -23.15 9.45 -8.74
N GLN A 39 -24.21 9.30 -7.94
CA GLN A 39 -25.53 9.85 -8.25
C GLN A 39 -25.53 11.38 -8.20
N VAL A 40 -24.95 11.98 -7.15
CA VAL A 40 -24.86 13.45 -7.02
C VAL A 40 -24.10 14.06 -8.20
N LEU A 41 -23.00 13.43 -8.64
CA LEU A 41 -22.26 13.89 -9.81
C LEU A 41 -23.05 13.70 -11.11
N LEU A 42 -23.76 12.58 -11.26
CA LEU A 42 -24.61 12.33 -12.43
C LEU A 42 -25.70 13.39 -12.55
N ASP A 43 -26.39 13.69 -11.45
CA ASP A 43 -27.47 14.68 -11.41
C ASP A 43 -26.93 16.08 -11.69
N GLY A 44 -25.84 16.49 -11.02
CA GLY A 44 -25.26 17.81 -11.22
C GLY A 44 -24.69 18.03 -12.62
N VAL A 45 -24.03 17.03 -13.22
CA VAL A 45 -23.58 17.10 -14.63
C VAL A 45 -24.78 17.15 -15.57
N THR A 46 -25.84 16.40 -15.27
CA THR A 46 -27.08 16.42 -16.05
C THR A 46 -27.72 17.80 -16.02
N ASP A 47 -27.85 18.41 -14.85
CA ASP A 47 -28.44 19.74 -14.68
C ASP A 47 -27.58 20.83 -15.32
N PHE A 48 -26.25 20.74 -15.22
CA PHE A 48 -25.35 21.59 -15.99
C PHE A 48 -25.59 21.46 -17.50
N LEU A 49 -25.65 20.24 -18.03
CA LEU A 49 -25.83 20.00 -19.47
C LEU A 49 -27.22 20.47 -19.95
N LYS A 50 -28.28 20.37 -19.14
CA LYS A 50 -29.61 20.91 -19.50
C LYS A 50 -29.54 22.41 -19.80
N VAL A 51 -28.70 23.15 -19.08
CA VAL A 51 -28.53 24.61 -19.24
C VAL A 51 -27.50 24.94 -20.31
N ALA A 52 -26.33 24.30 -20.28
CA ALA A 52 -25.18 24.70 -21.07
C ALA A 52 -25.14 24.06 -22.48
N ALA A 53 -25.64 22.83 -22.62
CA ALA A 53 -25.57 22.08 -23.87
C ALA A 53 -26.69 21.02 -23.93
N PRO A 54 -27.98 21.44 -23.95
CA PRO A 54 -29.09 20.50 -23.91
C PRO A 54 -28.97 19.48 -25.04
N ASP A 55 -28.47 19.90 -26.20
CA ASP A 55 -28.26 19.07 -27.40
C ASP A 55 -27.42 17.81 -27.21
N MET A 56 -26.58 17.75 -26.18
CA MET A 56 -25.78 16.58 -25.83
C MET A 56 -26.56 15.52 -25.03
N LEU A 57 -27.69 15.89 -24.44
CA LEU A 57 -28.51 14.98 -23.63
C LEU A 57 -29.52 14.22 -24.51
N PRO A 58 -29.75 12.92 -24.27
CA PRO A 58 -30.84 12.20 -24.91
C PRO A 58 -32.18 12.89 -24.66
N GLY A 59 -33.11 12.85 -25.63
CA GLY A 59 -34.44 13.46 -25.48
C GLY A 59 -35.19 12.97 -24.23
N LYS A 60 -34.97 11.72 -23.82
CA LYS A 60 -35.51 11.12 -22.58
C LYS A 60 -35.03 11.80 -21.29
N VAL A 61 -33.86 12.42 -21.30
CA VAL A 61 -33.30 13.13 -20.13
C VAL A 61 -33.74 14.59 -20.12
N ARG A 62 -33.96 15.19 -21.30
CA ARG A 62 -34.52 16.55 -21.43
C ARG A 62 -36.01 16.61 -21.10
N ALA A 63 -36.75 15.54 -21.43
CA ALA A 63 -38.16 15.37 -21.11
C ALA A 63 -38.33 14.00 -20.42
N PRO A 64 -38.29 13.96 -19.06
CA PRO A 64 -38.36 12.72 -18.28
C PRO A 64 -39.80 12.18 -18.24
N ASN A 65 -40.33 11.86 -19.42
CA ASN A 65 -41.64 11.23 -19.61
C ASN A 65 -41.55 9.69 -19.49
N ALA A 66 -40.40 9.17 -19.06
CA ALA A 66 -40.12 7.76 -18.88
C ALA A 66 -39.32 7.56 -17.59
N GLU A 67 -39.46 6.39 -16.99
CA GLU A 67 -38.67 6.01 -15.82
C GLU A 67 -37.17 6.09 -16.13
N ALA A 68 -36.41 6.61 -15.16
CA ALA A 68 -34.96 6.63 -15.25
C ALA A 68 -34.43 5.20 -15.39
N PRO A 69 -33.39 4.98 -16.20
CA PRO A 69 -32.77 3.66 -16.30
C PRO A 69 -32.28 3.24 -14.91
N ALA A 70 -32.72 2.06 -14.46
CA ALA A 70 -32.26 1.49 -13.20
C ALA A 70 -30.74 1.28 -13.26
N ILE A 71 -30.01 1.94 -12.36
CA ILE A 71 -28.58 1.70 -12.20
C ILE A 71 -28.45 0.34 -11.50
N PRO A 72 -27.80 -0.66 -12.12
CA PRO A 72 -27.63 -1.96 -11.49
C PRO A 72 -26.78 -1.80 -10.22
N ASP A 73 -27.13 -2.54 -9.17
CA ASP A 73 -26.27 -2.63 -8.00
C ASP A 73 -24.96 -3.32 -8.39
N LEU A 74 -23.86 -2.56 -8.39
CA LEU A 74 -22.53 -3.05 -8.72
C LEU A 74 -21.74 -3.49 -7.49
N SER A 75 -22.33 -3.47 -6.29
CA SER A 75 -21.66 -3.83 -5.04
C SER A 75 -21.09 -5.26 -5.07
N ASP A 76 -21.77 -6.19 -5.75
CA ASP A 76 -21.31 -7.57 -5.96
C ASP A 76 -20.15 -7.70 -6.97
N THR A 77 -19.98 -6.71 -7.85
CA THR A 77 -18.99 -6.75 -8.95
C THR A 77 -17.72 -5.97 -8.61
N VAL A 78 -17.85 -4.86 -7.87
CA VAL A 78 -16.73 -3.98 -7.54
C VAL A 78 -16.02 -4.52 -6.30
N PRO A 79 -14.78 -5.04 -6.42
CA PRO A 79 -14.06 -5.52 -5.25
C PRO A 79 -13.79 -4.35 -4.29
N ILE A 80 -13.99 -4.60 -3.00
CA ILE A 80 -13.63 -3.66 -1.94
C ILE A 80 -12.14 -3.32 -2.08
N ARG A 81 -11.83 -2.02 -2.08
CA ARG A 81 -10.46 -1.49 -2.11
C ARG A 81 -10.12 -0.93 -0.73
N PRO A 82 -9.85 -1.79 0.27
CA PRO A 82 -9.46 -1.28 1.58
C PRO A 82 -8.16 -0.48 1.44
N PRO A 83 -8.02 0.62 2.18
CA PRO A 83 -6.77 1.36 2.22
C PRO A 83 -5.63 0.42 2.63
N GLY A 84 -4.49 0.55 1.97
CA GLY A 84 -3.37 -0.35 2.25
C GLY A 84 -2.12 0.04 1.49
N PHE A 85 -1.00 -0.53 1.94
CA PHE A 85 0.30 -0.25 1.35
C PHE A 85 0.45 -0.85 -0.04
N CYS A 86 1.24 -0.17 -0.89
CA CYS A 86 1.63 -0.67 -2.19
C CYS A 86 2.29 -2.06 -2.12
N THR A 87 2.25 -2.80 -3.23
CA THR A 87 3.10 -4.00 -3.39
C THR A 87 4.56 -3.60 -3.25
N GLY A 88 5.30 -4.27 -2.36
CA GLY A 88 6.71 -3.96 -2.10
C GLY A 88 6.95 -2.64 -1.38
N CYS A 89 5.92 -2.07 -0.74
CA CYS A 89 6.09 -0.86 0.07
C CYS A 89 7.13 -1.08 1.19
N PRO A 90 8.08 -0.15 1.36
CA PRO A 90 9.11 -0.25 2.39
C PRO A 90 8.60 -0.04 3.82
N GLU A 91 7.35 0.37 4.01
CA GLU A 91 6.78 0.63 5.33
C GLU A 91 6.18 -0.63 5.98
N ARG A 92 5.77 -1.62 5.17
CA ARG A 92 5.22 -2.90 5.68
C ARG A 92 6.15 -3.59 6.69
N PRO A 93 7.48 -3.69 6.43
CA PRO A 93 8.42 -4.23 7.41
C PRO A 93 8.48 -3.49 8.75
N ILE A 94 8.27 -2.16 8.75
CA ILE A 94 8.27 -1.34 9.96
C ILE A 94 7.12 -1.79 10.87
N PHE A 95 5.92 -1.88 10.31
CA PHE A 95 4.74 -2.33 11.06
C PHE A 95 4.78 -3.81 11.44
N ALA A 96 5.36 -4.65 10.59
CA ALA A 96 5.63 -6.05 10.96
C ALA A 96 6.57 -6.13 12.16
N ALA A 97 7.64 -5.33 12.19
CA ALA A 97 8.56 -5.26 13.32
C ALA A 97 7.87 -4.72 14.58
N MET A 98 7.08 -3.65 14.47
CA MET A 98 6.29 -3.13 15.60
C MET A 98 5.33 -4.18 16.16
N LYS A 99 4.62 -4.92 15.31
CA LYS A 99 3.71 -6.00 15.75
C LYS A 99 4.46 -7.11 16.49
N LEU A 100 5.66 -7.46 16.05
CA LEU A 100 6.51 -8.43 16.76
C LEU A 100 7.02 -7.86 18.09
N THR A 101 7.36 -6.58 18.15
CA THR A 101 7.76 -5.90 19.39
C THR A 101 6.60 -5.81 20.39
N GLU A 102 5.37 -5.53 19.95
CA GLU A 102 4.19 -5.51 20.83
C GLU A 102 3.81 -6.90 21.36
N GLN A 103 4.15 -7.98 20.64
CA GLN A 103 3.97 -9.34 21.17
C GLN A 103 4.90 -9.61 22.37
N GLU A 104 6.07 -8.97 22.39
CA GLU A 104 7.08 -9.14 23.45
C GLU A 104 6.86 -8.15 24.60
N LEU A 105 6.64 -6.87 24.29
CA LEU A 105 6.56 -5.77 25.27
C LEU A 105 5.12 -5.35 25.60
N GLY A 106 4.13 -5.95 24.93
CA GLY A 106 2.72 -5.55 24.98
C GLY A 106 2.44 -4.29 24.16
N LYS A 107 1.18 -3.86 24.14
CA LYS A 107 0.73 -2.67 23.40
C LYS A 107 1.29 -1.37 23.99
N HIS A 108 1.49 -0.38 23.11
CA HIS A 108 1.92 0.97 23.45
C HIS A 108 0.89 2.02 23.04
N GLN A 109 0.93 3.19 23.68
CA GLN A 109 0.22 4.37 23.20
C GLN A 109 0.92 4.90 21.93
N ILE A 110 0.17 4.97 20.84
CA ILE A 110 0.69 5.32 19.52
C ILE A 110 -0.01 6.58 18.98
N THR A 111 0.76 7.54 18.49
CA THR A 111 0.25 8.56 17.57
C THR A 111 0.81 8.34 16.18
N GLY A 112 0.00 8.58 15.16
CA GLY A 112 0.43 8.50 13.76
C GLY A 112 0.07 9.78 13.02
N ASP A 113 1.01 10.35 12.29
CA ASP A 113 0.68 11.43 11.36
C ASP A 113 -0.09 10.92 10.13
N ILE A 114 -0.77 11.82 9.42
CA ILE A 114 -1.31 11.54 8.09
C ILE A 114 -0.15 11.26 7.13
N GLY A 115 -0.17 10.07 6.54
CA GLY A 115 0.82 9.59 5.58
C GLY A 115 0.52 8.14 5.19
N CYS A 116 1.38 7.53 4.37
CA CYS A 116 1.21 6.11 4.00
C CYS A 116 1.20 5.21 5.24
N HIS A 117 2.01 5.57 6.23
CA HIS A 117 2.20 4.84 7.48
C HIS A 117 0.91 4.76 8.31
N LEU A 118 -0.03 5.69 8.12
CA LEU A 118 -1.35 5.65 8.76
C LEU A 118 -2.13 4.36 8.43
N PHE A 119 -1.91 3.77 7.25
CA PHE A 119 -2.55 2.50 6.88
C PHE A 119 -2.09 1.30 7.73
N GLY A 120 -1.08 1.47 8.59
CA GLY A 120 -0.70 0.50 9.61
C GLY A 120 -1.78 0.24 10.65
N VAL A 121 -2.75 1.14 10.82
CA VAL A 121 -3.89 0.94 11.75
C VAL A 121 -4.83 -0.18 11.29
N LEU A 122 -4.82 -0.50 9.99
CA LEU A 122 -5.70 -1.50 9.41
C LEU A 122 -5.07 -2.91 9.45
N PRO A 123 -5.88 -3.97 9.29
CA PRO A 123 -5.38 -5.31 9.14
C PRO A 123 -4.35 -5.45 7.99
N PRO A 124 -3.32 -6.29 8.14
CA PRO A 124 -3.09 -7.20 9.26
C PRO A 124 -2.18 -6.61 10.34
N PHE A 125 -1.83 -5.32 10.28
CA PHE A 125 -0.88 -4.72 11.21
C PHE A 125 -1.57 -4.38 12.53
N GLU A 126 -2.68 -3.65 12.45
CA GLU A 126 -3.45 -3.20 13.62
C GLU A 126 -2.59 -2.37 14.59
N ILE A 127 -1.65 -1.60 14.04
CA ILE A 127 -0.72 -0.73 14.75
C ILE A 127 -1.16 0.71 14.51
N GLY A 128 -1.69 1.35 15.55
CA GLY A 128 -2.11 2.73 15.45
C GLY A 128 -2.70 3.25 16.75
N GLY A 129 -3.09 4.51 16.73
CA GLY A 129 -3.79 5.18 17.82
C GLY A 129 -4.33 6.51 17.32
N SER A 130 -4.05 7.62 18.02
CA SER A 130 -4.56 8.92 17.59
C SER A 130 -3.89 9.40 16.30
N THR A 131 -4.71 9.90 15.37
CA THR A 131 -4.24 10.41 14.08
C THR A 131 -4.05 11.92 14.16
N MET A 132 -2.85 12.38 13.81
CA MET A 132 -2.50 13.79 13.68
C MET A 132 -2.06 14.10 12.26
N GLY A 133 -1.81 15.36 11.92
CA GLY A 133 -1.33 15.76 10.59
C GLY A 133 -0.11 16.66 10.68
N TYR A 134 0.61 16.78 9.56
CA TYR A 134 1.63 17.80 9.37
C TYR A 134 2.73 17.86 10.44
N GLY A 135 3.25 16.73 10.92
CA GLY A 135 4.36 16.71 11.86
C GLY A 135 3.96 16.81 13.33
N LEU A 136 2.69 16.62 13.69
CA LEU A 136 2.17 16.86 15.05
C LEU A 136 2.03 15.60 15.91
N GLY A 137 2.29 14.41 15.36
CA GLY A 137 2.20 13.14 16.09
C GLY A 137 2.95 13.14 17.43
N PRO A 138 4.28 13.36 17.46
CA PRO A 138 5.02 13.42 18.71
C PRO A 138 4.58 14.55 19.64
N ALA A 139 4.28 15.74 19.11
CA ALA A 139 3.76 16.85 19.92
C ALA A 139 2.45 16.47 20.64
N SER A 140 1.53 15.78 19.96
CA SER A 140 0.29 15.30 20.59
C SER A 140 0.53 14.20 21.63
N ASN A 141 1.61 13.43 21.47
CA ASN A 141 1.98 12.36 22.41
C ASN A 141 2.75 12.87 23.63
N ALA A 142 3.18 14.13 23.65
CA ALA A 142 3.91 14.73 24.77
C ALA A 142 3.11 14.70 26.09
N ALA A 143 1.78 14.62 26.04
CA ALA A 143 0.93 14.47 27.22
C ALA A 143 1.19 13.15 27.98
N PHE A 144 1.75 12.14 27.34
CA PHE A 144 2.04 10.83 27.93
C PHE A 144 3.51 10.69 28.38
N ASP A 145 4.27 11.77 28.28
CA ASP A 145 5.72 11.81 28.51
C ASP A 145 6.07 12.06 30.00
N GLY A 146 5.42 11.31 30.90
CA GLY A 146 5.37 11.60 32.33
C GLY A 146 5.66 10.41 33.26
N GLY A 147 6.42 9.41 32.79
CA GLY A 147 6.79 8.26 33.63
C GLY A 147 5.74 7.15 33.70
N GLY A 148 4.90 7.01 32.67
CA GLY A 148 4.05 5.83 32.52
C GLY A 148 4.86 4.54 32.38
N ASP A 149 4.23 3.40 32.66
CA ASP A 149 4.85 2.07 32.64
C ASP A 149 5.54 1.72 31.30
N LYS A 150 5.11 2.35 30.20
CA LYS A 150 5.63 2.15 28.86
C LYS A 150 5.84 3.48 28.13
N ARG A 151 6.94 3.55 27.37
CA ARG A 151 7.21 4.67 26.45
C ARG A 151 6.15 4.75 25.36
N VAL A 152 5.74 5.96 25.01
CA VAL A 152 4.85 6.19 23.87
C VAL A 152 5.63 6.22 22.56
N ILE A 153 4.95 5.87 21.48
CA ILE A 153 5.53 5.78 20.14
C ILE A 153 4.79 6.75 19.21
N SER A 154 5.54 7.54 18.45
CA SER A 154 4.97 8.46 17.47
C SER A 154 5.51 8.14 16.09
N ILE A 155 4.64 7.96 15.10
CA ILE A 155 5.02 7.61 13.72
C ILE A 155 4.78 8.81 12.81
N MET A 156 5.83 9.23 12.11
CA MET A 156 5.82 10.42 11.25
C MET A 156 6.48 10.10 9.92
N GLY A 157 5.94 10.61 8.82
CA GLY A 157 6.63 10.56 7.51
C GLY A 157 7.65 11.69 7.37
N ASP A 158 8.64 11.54 6.49
CA ASP A 158 9.56 12.61 6.08
C ASP A 158 8.85 13.91 5.67
N GLY A 159 7.73 13.82 4.96
CA GLY A 159 6.89 14.99 4.63
C GLY A 159 6.38 15.72 5.89
N GLY A 160 5.89 14.99 6.89
CA GLY A 160 5.48 15.58 8.17
C GLY A 160 6.66 16.17 8.94
N PHE A 161 7.81 15.49 8.93
CA PHE A 161 9.04 15.94 9.57
C PHE A 161 9.53 17.28 9.02
N TRP A 162 9.61 17.41 7.69
CA TRP A 162 10.06 18.65 7.05
C TRP A 162 8.99 19.76 7.03
N HIS A 163 7.71 19.43 7.24
CA HIS A 163 6.65 20.43 7.27
C HIS A 163 6.62 21.19 8.61
N ASN A 164 6.31 20.50 9.72
CA ASN A 164 6.42 21.10 11.06
C ASN A 164 7.15 20.20 12.06
N GLY A 165 7.34 18.91 11.76
CA GLY A 165 7.79 17.94 12.75
C GLY A 165 9.15 18.24 13.37
N LEU A 166 10.08 18.85 12.61
CA LEU A 166 11.37 19.27 13.15
C LEU A 166 11.21 20.32 14.27
N SER A 167 10.38 21.34 14.06
CA SER A 167 10.23 22.45 15.00
C SER A 167 9.24 22.16 16.12
N THR A 168 8.04 21.67 15.79
CA THR A 168 6.94 21.54 16.76
C THR A 168 6.97 20.24 17.53
N SER A 169 7.50 19.17 16.93
CA SER A 169 7.57 17.84 17.56
C SER A 169 8.96 17.55 18.12
N ILE A 170 9.97 17.42 17.26
CA ILE A 170 11.31 17.01 17.69
C ILE A 170 11.97 18.07 18.57
N GLY A 171 11.89 19.35 18.20
CA GLY A 171 12.40 20.44 19.02
C GLY A 171 11.77 20.46 20.42
N ASN A 172 10.46 20.22 20.52
CA ASN A 172 9.76 20.12 21.79
C ASN A 172 10.20 18.89 22.61
N MET A 173 10.36 17.72 21.96
CA MET A 173 10.88 16.52 22.61
C MET A 173 12.27 16.74 23.21
N VAL A 174 13.16 17.44 22.50
CA VAL A 174 14.50 17.78 23.02
C VAL A 174 14.38 18.75 24.19
N PHE A 175 13.60 19.82 24.04
CA PHE A 175 13.41 20.83 25.08
C PHE A 175 12.90 20.21 26.40
N ASN A 176 11.92 19.32 26.31
CA ASN A 176 11.31 18.66 27.47
C ASN A 176 12.07 17.41 27.94
N LYS A 177 13.20 17.05 27.30
CA LYS A 177 13.96 15.81 27.56
C LYS A 177 13.08 14.56 27.52
N SER A 178 12.18 14.54 26.55
CA SER A 178 11.16 13.51 26.38
C SER A 178 11.72 12.10 26.38
N ASP A 179 11.13 11.16 27.11
CA ASP A 179 11.58 9.76 27.10
C ASP A 179 10.92 8.94 25.97
N SER A 180 10.11 9.60 25.15
CA SER A 180 9.29 9.01 24.09
C SER A 180 10.10 8.55 22.86
N VAL A 181 9.50 7.65 22.07
CA VAL A 181 10.08 7.14 20.82
C VAL A 181 9.39 7.77 19.62
N ALA A 182 10.15 8.35 18.69
CA ALA A 182 9.65 8.79 17.39
C ALA A 182 10.23 7.92 16.26
N VAL A 183 9.36 7.38 15.41
CA VAL A 183 9.73 6.65 14.20
C VAL A 183 9.45 7.54 12.99
N ILE A 184 10.51 7.99 12.34
CA ILE A 184 10.44 8.78 11.11
C ILE A 184 10.61 7.85 9.91
N VAL A 185 9.59 7.79 9.07
CA VAL A 185 9.55 7.02 7.83
C VAL A 185 10.07 7.90 6.69
N ASP A 186 11.32 7.68 6.30
CA ASP A 186 12.00 8.43 5.23
C ASP A 186 11.91 7.66 3.91
N ASN A 187 10.84 7.90 3.15
CA ASN A 187 10.62 7.23 1.87
C ASN A 187 11.00 8.10 0.65
N TYR A 188 11.59 9.27 0.94
CA TYR A 188 12.14 10.30 0.05
C TYR A 188 11.09 11.19 -0.64
N TYR A 189 9.83 11.15 -0.20
CA TYR A 189 8.74 11.87 -0.87
C TYR A 189 7.59 12.11 0.10
N SER A 190 6.77 13.13 -0.18
CA SER A 190 5.39 13.13 0.32
C SER A 190 4.58 12.08 -0.45
N ALA A 191 4.74 10.81 -0.08
CA ALA A 191 4.30 9.68 -0.91
C ALA A 191 2.77 9.54 -1.00
N ALA A 192 2.05 9.70 0.11
CA ALA A 192 0.60 9.51 0.19
C ALA A 192 -0.17 10.51 -0.68
N THR A 193 0.35 11.72 -0.84
CA THR A 193 -0.27 12.82 -1.58
C THR A 193 0.10 12.85 -3.05
N GLY A 194 0.86 11.86 -3.55
CA GLY A 194 1.19 11.73 -4.97
C GLY A 194 2.69 11.68 -5.29
N GLY A 195 3.56 11.84 -4.29
CA GLY A 195 5.01 11.72 -4.46
C GLY A 195 5.73 13.05 -4.73
N GLN A 196 5.29 14.13 -4.08
CA GLN A 196 5.94 15.44 -4.15
C GLN A 196 7.34 15.37 -3.51
N ASP A 197 8.26 16.18 -4.04
CA ASP A 197 9.58 16.34 -3.45
C ASP A 197 9.50 17.09 -2.10
N VAL A 198 10.32 16.63 -1.16
CA VAL A 198 10.55 17.19 0.18
C VAL A 198 12.06 17.38 0.37
N MET A 199 12.48 17.97 1.49
CA MET A 199 13.90 18.29 1.68
C MET A 199 14.81 17.03 1.66
N SER A 200 14.34 15.87 2.12
CA SER A 200 15.07 14.59 2.06
C SER A 200 14.90 13.82 0.74
N SER A 201 14.20 14.38 -0.25
CA SER A 201 14.07 13.76 -1.57
C SER A 201 15.42 13.57 -2.24
N ARG A 202 15.56 12.44 -2.95
CA ARG A 202 16.79 12.09 -3.69
C ARG A 202 16.66 12.32 -5.19
N ALA A 203 15.48 12.76 -5.65
CA ALA A 203 15.28 13.15 -7.02
C ALA A 203 16.03 14.47 -7.31
N HIS A 204 16.48 14.61 -8.55
CA HIS A 204 16.96 15.90 -9.04
C HIS A 204 15.77 16.85 -9.19
N ASN A 205 15.93 18.08 -8.70
CA ASN A 205 14.92 19.12 -8.79
C ASN A 205 15.61 20.44 -9.16
N ASP A 206 15.15 21.08 -10.25
CA ASP A 206 15.76 22.29 -10.79
C ASP A 206 15.53 23.54 -9.91
N THR A 207 14.46 23.52 -9.10
CA THR A 207 13.98 24.72 -8.39
C THR A 207 14.03 24.60 -6.87
N LYS A 208 14.36 23.42 -6.32
CA LYS A 208 14.29 23.12 -4.89
C LYS A 208 15.61 22.53 -4.39
N SER A 209 15.94 22.85 -3.14
CA SER A 209 17.04 22.20 -2.43
C SER A 209 16.56 20.87 -1.83
N THR A 210 17.14 19.77 -2.30
CA THR A 210 16.83 18.40 -1.85
C THR A 210 18.09 17.71 -1.30
N ASN A 211 18.03 16.42 -0.98
CA ASN A 211 19.13 15.64 -0.39
C ASN A 211 19.56 16.10 1.02
N ASN A 212 18.67 16.72 1.79
CA ASN A 212 18.90 17.05 3.19
C ASN A 212 18.63 15.82 4.07
N PRO A 213 19.64 15.23 4.73
CA PRO A 213 19.44 14.05 5.56
C PRO A 213 18.74 14.40 6.87
N ILE A 214 17.65 13.68 7.17
CA ILE A 214 16.87 13.85 8.42
C ILE A 214 17.77 13.67 9.65
N SER A 215 18.65 12.68 9.66
CA SER A 215 19.57 12.42 10.78
C SER A 215 20.50 13.58 11.11
N LYS A 216 20.90 14.39 10.12
CA LYS A 216 21.71 15.61 10.37
C LYS A 216 20.86 16.71 11.01
N ALA A 217 19.62 16.88 10.56
CA ALA A 217 18.69 17.85 11.16
C ALA A 217 18.35 17.48 12.62
N LEU A 218 18.13 16.19 12.89
CA LEU A 218 17.90 15.68 14.25
C LEU A 218 19.08 15.97 15.18
N LYS A 219 20.32 15.72 14.72
CA LYS A 219 21.52 16.08 15.50
C LYS A 219 21.63 17.60 15.70
N GLY A 220 21.33 18.39 14.66
CA GLY A 220 21.38 19.85 14.73
C GLY A 220 20.41 20.46 15.75
N VAL A 221 19.28 19.81 16.01
CA VAL A 221 18.30 20.26 17.03
C VAL A 221 18.56 19.65 18.42
N GLY A 222 19.58 18.81 18.59
CA GLY A 222 20.00 18.26 19.89
C GLY A 222 19.47 16.86 20.24
N VAL A 223 19.05 16.07 19.24
CA VAL A 223 18.74 14.65 19.49
C VAL A 223 20.04 13.82 19.44
N GLU A 224 20.42 13.28 20.59
CA GLU A 224 21.63 12.43 20.70
C GLU A 224 21.35 10.95 20.37
N TRP A 225 20.17 10.43 20.75
CA TRP A 225 19.78 9.06 20.40
C TRP A 225 19.09 9.03 19.04
N VAL A 226 19.88 8.77 18.00
CA VAL A 226 19.41 8.55 16.64
C VAL A 226 19.83 7.17 16.15
N ARG A 227 18.88 6.41 15.59
CA ARG A 227 19.14 5.13 14.90
C ARG A 227 18.60 5.20 13.49
N GLN A 228 19.50 5.22 12.51
CA GLN A 228 19.14 5.21 11.09
C GLN A 228 19.21 3.79 10.52
N ILE A 229 18.17 3.41 9.77
CA ILE A 229 18.05 2.12 9.10
C ILE A 229 17.76 2.39 7.62
N ASP A 230 18.80 2.32 6.77
CA ASP A 230 18.69 2.62 5.33
C ASP A 230 18.04 1.50 4.49
N ARG A 231 17.69 0.38 5.12
CA ARG A 231 17.01 -0.75 4.48
C ARG A 231 15.94 -1.30 5.40
N THR A 232 14.73 -0.78 5.28
CA THR A 232 13.59 -1.19 6.11
C THR A 232 13.16 -2.64 5.84
N TYR A 233 13.54 -3.25 4.72
CA TYR A 233 13.26 -4.67 4.46
C TYR A 233 13.90 -5.65 5.46
N ASP A 234 14.81 -5.19 6.31
CA ASP A 234 15.36 -5.98 7.42
C ASP A 234 14.45 -5.87 8.67
N VAL A 235 13.43 -6.72 8.71
CA VAL A 235 12.46 -6.78 9.81
C VAL A 235 13.14 -7.11 11.15
N GLY A 236 14.17 -7.98 11.11
CA GLY A 236 14.93 -8.34 12.30
C GLY A 236 15.59 -7.11 12.91
N LYS A 237 16.39 -6.40 12.11
CA LYS A 237 17.06 -5.17 12.56
C LYS A 237 16.07 -4.11 13.06
N LEU A 238 14.94 -3.91 12.37
CA LEU A 238 13.90 -2.99 12.82
C LEU A 238 13.35 -3.37 14.20
N ARG A 239 13.06 -4.66 14.42
CA ARG A 239 12.56 -5.16 15.70
C ARG A 239 13.59 -4.94 16.83
N GLU A 240 14.86 -5.25 16.56
CA GLU A 240 15.92 -5.06 17.56
C GLU A 240 16.08 -3.59 17.95
N VAL A 241 16.09 -2.67 16.98
CA VAL A 241 16.21 -1.22 17.22
C VAL A 241 14.96 -0.67 17.93
N LEU A 242 13.77 -1.14 17.56
CA LEU A 242 12.53 -0.78 18.27
C LEU A 242 12.56 -1.25 19.71
N ARG A 243 13.00 -2.50 19.96
CA ARG A 243 13.17 -3.01 21.33
C ARG A 243 14.18 -2.17 22.11
N GLU A 244 15.35 -1.91 21.53
CA GLU A 244 16.39 -1.04 22.13
C GLU A 244 15.80 0.32 22.52
N ALA A 245 15.09 1.00 21.62
CA ALA A 245 14.48 2.30 21.90
C ALA A 245 13.48 2.24 23.08
N LEU A 246 12.72 1.16 23.17
CA LEU A 246 11.67 0.98 24.17
C LEU A 246 12.20 0.52 25.53
N THR A 247 13.35 -0.15 25.59
CA THR A 247 13.88 -0.74 26.84
C THR A 247 15.21 -0.15 27.31
N THR A 248 15.88 0.69 26.52
CA THR A 248 17.16 1.30 26.92
C THR A 248 17.04 2.18 28.18
N ASP A 249 18.09 2.24 28.98
CA ASP A 249 18.19 3.16 30.13
C ASP A 249 18.49 4.61 29.73
N TYR A 250 18.80 4.87 28.46
CA TYR A 250 19.07 6.21 27.95
C TYR A 250 17.89 7.14 28.24
N LYS A 251 18.19 8.33 28.79
CA LYS A 251 17.20 9.37 29.10
C LYS A 251 17.18 10.42 28.00
N GLY A 252 15.99 10.81 27.57
CA GLY A 252 15.79 11.74 26.47
C GLY A 252 15.29 11.06 25.18
N PRO A 253 15.08 11.85 24.12
CA PRO A 253 14.25 11.42 22.99
C PRO A 253 14.94 10.37 22.16
N LYS A 254 14.20 9.30 21.82
CA LYS A 254 14.69 8.25 20.92
C LYS A 254 14.09 8.47 19.54
N VAL A 255 14.93 8.72 18.54
CA VAL A 255 14.47 8.87 17.16
C VAL A 255 15.02 7.77 16.27
N ILE A 256 14.13 7.00 15.65
CA ILE A 256 14.44 5.98 14.66
C ILE A 256 14.13 6.56 13.28
N VAL A 257 15.12 6.62 12.39
CA VAL A 257 14.92 7.01 10.98
C VAL A 257 14.91 5.75 10.13
N ALA A 258 13.73 5.30 9.75
CA ALA A 258 13.52 4.12 8.92
C ALA A 258 13.43 4.55 7.44
N SER A 259 14.53 4.38 6.70
CA SER A 259 14.72 4.98 5.39
C SER A 259 14.74 3.92 4.28
N SER A 260 13.86 4.07 3.28
CA SER A 260 13.82 3.23 2.08
C SER A 260 12.85 3.81 1.06
N GLU A 261 13.27 3.86 -0.20
CA GLU A 261 12.50 4.54 -1.26
C GLU A 261 11.07 3.99 -1.42
N CYS A 262 10.10 4.89 -1.54
CA CYS A 262 8.74 4.57 -1.94
C CYS A 262 8.71 3.73 -3.23
N MET A 263 8.18 2.51 -3.13
CA MET A 263 8.16 1.57 -4.26
C MET A 263 7.40 2.11 -5.48
N LEU A 264 6.35 2.90 -5.27
CA LEU A 264 5.58 3.47 -6.38
C LEU A 264 6.40 4.50 -7.17
N ASN A 265 7.08 5.41 -6.47
CA ASN A 265 7.96 6.40 -7.11
C ASN A 265 9.19 5.75 -7.75
N LYS A 266 9.77 4.75 -7.07
CA LYS A 266 10.82 3.91 -7.66
C LYS A 266 10.38 3.29 -8.98
N GLN A 267 9.20 2.68 -9.03
CA GLN A 267 8.67 2.09 -10.27
C GLN A 267 8.39 3.16 -11.34
N ARG A 268 7.86 4.33 -10.97
CA ARG A 268 7.64 5.45 -11.90
C ARG A 268 8.96 5.93 -12.53
N ARG A 269 10.07 5.94 -11.79
CA ARG A 269 11.41 6.27 -12.32
C ARG A 269 12.00 5.13 -13.14
N GLU A 270 12.01 3.92 -12.62
CA GLU A 270 12.77 2.80 -13.21
C GLU A 270 12.06 2.14 -14.40
N LYS A 271 10.73 2.10 -14.43
CA LYS A 271 9.97 1.42 -15.48
C LYS A 271 10.15 2.07 -16.86
N PRO A 272 10.06 3.40 -17.02
CA PRO A 272 10.32 4.06 -18.32
C PRO A 272 11.75 3.84 -18.81
N LEU A 273 12.75 3.98 -17.92
CA LEU A 273 14.16 3.78 -18.24
C LEU A 273 14.43 2.35 -18.71
N ARG A 274 13.85 1.37 -18.00
CA ARG A 274 13.92 -0.04 -18.37
C ARG A 274 13.24 -0.30 -19.71
N ASN A 275 12.04 0.23 -19.93
CA ASN A 275 11.31 0.05 -21.19
C ASN A 275 12.08 0.65 -22.38
N LYS A 276 12.70 1.82 -22.18
CA LYS A 276 13.58 2.47 -23.17
C LYS A 276 14.79 1.57 -23.48
N ALA A 277 15.47 1.06 -22.46
CA ALA A 277 16.60 0.15 -22.63
C ALA A 277 16.22 -1.11 -23.42
N ILE A 278 15.08 -1.74 -23.10
CA ILE A 278 14.58 -2.92 -23.81
C ILE A 278 14.27 -2.57 -25.28
N LYS A 279 13.65 -1.42 -25.55
CA LYS A 279 13.35 -0.96 -26.92
C LYS A 279 14.62 -0.70 -27.74
N GLU A 280 15.68 -0.26 -27.09
CA GLU A 280 17.01 -0.06 -27.68
C GLU A 280 17.81 -1.36 -27.84
N GLY A 281 17.23 -2.52 -27.50
CA GLY A 281 17.90 -3.82 -27.57
C GLY A 281 18.92 -4.06 -26.45
N ARG A 282 19.00 -3.17 -25.47
CA ARG A 282 19.88 -3.35 -24.30
C ARG A 282 19.31 -4.41 -23.38
N ARG A 283 20.19 -5.31 -22.93
CA ARG A 283 19.83 -6.38 -22.01
C ARG A 283 19.56 -5.79 -20.62
N MET A 284 18.39 -6.13 -20.06
CA MET A 284 17.99 -5.73 -18.72
C MET A 284 17.70 -6.94 -17.85
N GLU A 285 18.02 -6.85 -16.56
CA GLU A 285 17.73 -7.89 -15.58
C GLU A 285 16.55 -7.45 -14.70
N VAL A 286 15.50 -8.27 -14.68
CA VAL A 286 14.30 -8.00 -13.87
C VAL A 286 14.23 -9.02 -12.74
N PRO A 287 14.27 -8.58 -11.47
CA PRO A 287 14.08 -9.47 -10.35
C PRO A 287 12.64 -9.99 -10.37
N ARG A 288 12.49 -11.32 -10.25
CA ARG A 288 11.21 -11.96 -9.98
C ARG A 288 11.26 -12.62 -8.62
N PHE A 289 10.18 -12.45 -7.88
CA PHE A 289 10.02 -13.01 -6.54
C PHE A 289 9.02 -14.16 -6.59
N GLY A 290 9.28 -15.19 -5.79
CA GLY A 290 8.45 -16.37 -5.67
C GLY A 290 8.60 -16.96 -4.27
N VAL A 291 7.61 -17.77 -3.87
CA VAL A 291 7.68 -18.58 -2.66
C VAL A 291 8.24 -19.94 -3.07
N ASP A 292 9.32 -20.36 -2.41
CA ASP A 292 9.90 -21.68 -2.58
C ASP A 292 9.04 -22.70 -1.82
N ALA A 293 8.59 -23.75 -2.52
CA ALA A 293 7.70 -24.74 -1.95
C ALA A 293 8.39 -25.66 -0.95
N ASP A 294 9.69 -25.87 -1.11
CA ASP A 294 10.43 -26.80 -0.27
C ASP A 294 10.82 -26.16 1.06
N VAL A 295 10.90 -24.82 1.09
CA VAL A 295 11.23 -24.02 2.27
C VAL A 295 9.97 -23.50 2.99
N CYS A 296 8.85 -23.34 2.28
CA CYS A 296 7.65 -22.78 2.88
C CYS A 296 7.04 -23.71 3.93
N THR A 297 6.96 -23.21 5.16
CA THR A 297 6.34 -23.87 6.32
C THR A 297 4.82 -23.91 6.25
N GLY A 298 4.20 -23.03 5.45
CA GLY A 298 2.74 -22.90 5.40
C GLY A 298 2.13 -22.07 6.53
N ASP A 299 2.94 -21.45 7.40
CA ASP A 299 2.48 -20.65 8.56
C ASP A 299 1.78 -19.32 8.22
N HIS A 300 1.79 -18.97 6.94
CA HIS A 300 1.28 -17.73 6.36
C HIS A 300 1.80 -16.44 7.02
N ALA A 301 2.98 -16.46 7.65
CA ALA A 301 3.55 -15.28 8.31
C ALA A 301 3.71 -14.10 7.33
N CYS A 302 4.04 -14.36 6.07
CA CYS A 302 4.13 -13.32 5.03
C CYS A 302 2.79 -12.68 4.63
N ILE A 303 1.66 -13.29 4.96
CA ILE A 303 0.33 -12.67 4.85
C ILE A 303 -0.06 -12.04 6.19
N ARG A 304 0.09 -12.77 7.29
CA ARG A 304 -0.36 -12.37 8.63
C ARG A 304 0.45 -11.24 9.27
N LEU A 305 1.76 -11.14 8.97
CA LEU A 305 2.65 -10.10 9.49
C LEU A 305 2.95 -9.01 8.46
N SER A 306 3.11 -9.38 7.18
CA SER A 306 3.51 -8.42 6.13
C SER A 306 2.34 -7.92 5.28
N GLY A 307 1.22 -8.66 5.22
CA GLY A 307 0.01 -8.28 4.48
C GLY A 307 0.18 -8.15 2.97
N CYS A 308 1.18 -8.82 2.36
CA CYS A 308 1.57 -8.56 0.98
C CYS A 308 0.45 -8.94 -0.03
N PRO A 309 -0.09 -7.98 -0.82
CA PRO A 309 -1.24 -8.20 -1.71
C PRO A 309 -0.88 -9.06 -2.93
N SER A 310 0.42 -9.28 -3.16
CA SER A 310 0.91 -10.14 -4.25
C SER A 310 0.84 -11.63 -3.91
N LEU A 311 0.57 -12.00 -2.66
CA LEU A 311 0.44 -13.38 -2.23
C LEU A 311 -1.03 -13.84 -2.27
N SER A 312 -1.25 -15.06 -2.72
CA SER A 312 -2.54 -15.76 -2.67
C SER A 312 -2.32 -17.18 -2.16
N LEU A 313 -3.33 -17.76 -1.52
CA LEU A 313 -3.27 -19.16 -1.08
C LEU A 313 -3.48 -20.11 -2.26
N LYS A 314 -2.62 -21.12 -2.38
CA LYS A 314 -2.80 -22.27 -3.27
C LYS A 314 -2.97 -23.51 -2.39
N ARG A 315 -4.06 -24.25 -2.56
CA ARG A 315 -4.19 -25.59 -1.96
C ARG A 315 -3.11 -26.52 -2.54
N LEU A 316 -2.37 -27.17 -1.65
CA LEU A 316 -1.42 -28.21 -2.02
C LEU A 316 -2.17 -29.53 -2.26
N ASP A 317 -1.55 -30.42 -3.04
CA ASP A 317 -2.10 -31.75 -3.34
C ASP A 317 -1.90 -32.73 -2.15
N ASP A 318 -1.09 -32.35 -1.16
CA ASP A 318 -0.87 -33.10 0.09
C ASP A 318 -1.90 -32.68 1.15
N PRO A 319 -2.81 -33.57 1.57
CA PRO A 319 -3.87 -33.26 2.53
C PRO A 319 -3.38 -33.04 3.96
N LEU A 320 -2.12 -33.38 4.30
CA LEU A 320 -1.54 -33.15 5.63
C LEU A 320 -0.79 -31.81 5.72
N ARG A 321 -0.63 -31.10 4.60
CA ARG A 321 0.13 -29.87 4.54
C ARG A 321 -0.79 -28.68 4.31
N ASP A 322 -0.67 -27.66 5.16
CA ASP A 322 -1.48 -26.45 5.03
C ASP A 322 -1.30 -25.78 3.66
N PRO A 323 -2.33 -25.06 3.16
CA PRO A 323 -2.27 -24.38 1.86
C PRO A 323 -1.03 -23.50 1.77
N MET A 324 -0.34 -23.51 0.64
CA MET A 324 0.90 -22.74 0.50
C MET A 324 0.64 -21.36 -0.09
N ASN A 325 1.42 -20.37 0.33
CA ASN A 325 1.43 -19.06 -0.32
C ASN A 325 2.05 -19.15 -1.72
N ARG A 326 1.38 -18.55 -2.70
CA ARG A 326 1.85 -18.41 -4.08
C ARG A 326 1.80 -16.94 -4.47
N ALA A 327 2.84 -16.43 -5.12
CA ALA A 327 2.77 -15.08 -5.68
C ALA A 327 1.92 -15.09 -6.96
N ARG A 328 1.03 -14.10 -7.14
CA ARG A 328 0.12 -13.98 -8.30
C ARG A 328 0.85 -14.02 -9.65
N ASN A 329 2.13 -13.62 -9.68
CA ASN A 329 3.00 -13.62 -10.86
C ASN A 329 4.26 -14.51 -10.69
N ALA A 330 4.21 -15.57 -9.87
CA ALA A 330 5.35 -16.45 -9.61
C ALA A 330 5.76 -17.27 -10.85
N VAL A 331 7.06 -17.29 -11.17
CA VAL A 331 7.68 -18.29 -12.04
C VAL A 331 7.92 -19.56 -11.23
N ARG A 332 7.59 -20.74 -11.78
CA ARG A 332 7.80 -22.05 -11.13
C ARG A 332 9.31 -22.23 -10.88
N LEU A 333 9.75 -22.19 -9.63
CA LEU A 333 11.11 -22.58 -9.25
C LEU A 333 11.18 -24.11 -9.36
N ARG A 334 11.92 -24.62 -10.34
CA ARG A 334 12.40 -26.02 -10.30
C ARG A 334 13.74 -26.01 -9.56
N GLU A 335 13.82 -26.92 -8.58
CA GLU A 335 14.94 -27.46 -7.82
C GLU A 335 16.27 -26.66 -7.78
N ASN A 336 16.79 -26.60 -6.56
CA ASN A 336 18.06 -26.07 -6.08
C ASN A 336 18.14 -24.58 -5.74
N SER A 337 17.98 -24.35 -4.42
CA SER A 337 18.54 -23.26 -3.60
C SER A 337 17.96 -21.86 -3.80
N LEU A 338 17.65 -21.22 -2.67
CA LEU A 338 17.34 -19.80 -2.49
C LEU A 338 18.27 -18.91 -3.33
N ARG A 339 17.81 -18.49 -4.51
CA ARG A 339 18.40 -17.39 -5.27
C ARG A 339 17.28 -16.57 -5.90
N VAL A 340 17.39 -15.26 -5.81
CA VAL A 340 16.68 -14.32 -6.69
C VAL A 340 17.01 -14.72 -8.13
N ARG A 341 16.12 -15.44 -8.82
CA ARG A 341 16.32 -15.71 -10.24
C ARG A 341 16.03 -14.43 -11.02
N ARG A 342 17.11 -13.78 -11.50
CA ARG A 342 17.02 -12.70 -12.48
C ARG A 342 16.53 -13.32 -13.79
N GLN A 343 15.30 -13.02 -14.20
CA GLN A 343 14.82 -13.47 -15.50
C GLN A 343 15.39 -12.55 -16.57
N ARG A 344 16.06 -13.14 -17.57
CA ARG A 344 16.56 -12.42 -18.74
C ARG A 344 15.37 -12.09 -19.64
N VAL A 345 15.20 -10.82 -19.94
CA VAL A 345 14.22 -10.36 -20.94
C VAL A 345 15.02 -9.82 -22.11
N GLU A 346 15.09 -10.58 -23.19
CA GLU A 346 15.67 -10.13 -24.46
C GLU A 346 14.62 -9.30 -25.21
N GLY A 347 15.04 -8.18 -25.81
CA GLY A 347 14.20 -7.47 -26.78
C GLY A 347 13.93 -8.35 -28.01
N PRO A 348 12.89 -8.04 -28.82
CA PRO A 348 12.62 -8.80 -30.03
C PRO A 348 13.87 -8.84 -30.91
N ARG A 349 14.39 -10.05 -31.15
CA ARG A 349 15.48 -10.26 -32.12
C ARG A 349 14.97 -9.78 -33.47
N ARG A 350 15.65 -8.80 -34.08
CA ARG A 350 15.42 -8.44 -35.48
C ARG A 350 15.59 -9.71 -36.31
N ARG A 351 14.50 -10.17 -36.94
CA ARG A 351 14.55 -11.27 -37.92
C ARG A 351 15.49 -10.83 -39.05
N PRO A 352 16.47 -11.65 -39.47
CA PRO A 352 17.08 -11.46 -40.77
C PRO A 352 16.00 -11.59 -41.85
N GLY A 353 16.05 -10.73 -42.87
CA GLY A 353 15.14 -10.75 -44.01
C GLY A 353 15.22 -12.05 -44.83
N PRO A 354 14.33 -12.23 -45.81
CA PRO A 354 14.11 -13.50 -46.47
C PRO A 354 15.29 -13.83 -47.39
N GLY A 355 16.02 -14.90 -47.08
CA GLY A 355 17.14 -15.37 -47.86
C GLY A 355 17.20 -16.90 -47.87
N ARG A 356 16.64 -17.48 -48.93
CA ARG A 356 16.95 -18.77 -49.57
C ARG A 356 16.90 -20.04 -48.70
N TRP A 357 15.91 -20.88 -49.00
CA TRP A 357 15.95 -22.32 -48.78
C TRP A 357 16.78 -23.00 -49.88
N CYS A 358 17.64 -23.94 -49.48
CA CYS A 358 17.95 -25.25 -50.09
C CYS A 358 19.33 -25.76 -49.64
N GLY A 359 19.42 -27.03 -49.22
CA GLY A 359 20.70 -27.74 -49.11
C GLY A 359 20.78 -28.70 -47.91
N ALA A 360 20.66 -29.99 -48.17
CA ALA A 360 20.75 -31.10 -47.22
C ALA A 360 22.20 -31.42 -46.78
N HIS A 361 22.36 -31.96 -45.56
CA HIS A 361 23.19 -33.15 -45.22
C HIS A 361 23.07 -33.47 -43.72
N ALA A 362 22.90 -34.75 -43.40
CA ALA A 362 22.93 -35.37 -42.07
C ALA A 362 24.33 -35.99 -41.79
N PRO A 363 24.59 -36.75 -40.70
CA PRO A 363 24.23 -36.63 -39.28
C PRO A 363 25.49 -36.71 -38.36
N ARG A 364 25.33 -36.58 -37.02
CA ARG A 364 25.95 -37.47 -35.99
C ARG A 364 25.60 -37.07 -34.54
N ASP A 365 25.26 -38.12 -33.77
CA ASP A 365 25.45 -38.41 -32.34
C ASP A 365 24.91 -37.43 -31.26
N GLY A 366 24.25 -37.80 -30.17
CA GLY A 366 23.77 -39.07 -29.62
C GLY A 366 23.15 -38.77 -28.23
N TRP A 367 22.01 -39.40 -27.90
CA TRP A 367 21.38 -39.32 -26.57
C TRP A 367 20.95 -40.74 -26.15
N PRO A 368 21.24 -41.21 -24.92
CA PRO A 368 20.62 -42.41 -24.40
C PRO A 368 19.33 -42.07 -23.62
N GLU A 369 18.28 -42.84 -23.90
CA GLU A 369 17.11 -43.02 -23.03
C GLU A 369 17.49 -43.67 -21.69
N PRO A 370 16.59 -43.60 -20.69
CA PRO A 370 16.39 -44.74 -19.82
C PRO A 370 14.96 -45.29 -19.88
N SER A 371 14.95 -46.61 -20.01
CA SER A 371 13.84 -47.55 -20.08
C SER A 371 12.97 -47.66 -18.81
N ARG A 372 11.71 -48.03 -19.06
CA ARG A 372 10.66 -48.50 -18.13
C ARG A 372 11.06 -49.74 -17.31
N LYS A 373 10.65 -49.79 -16.03
CA LYS A 373 10.14 -50.98 -15.29
C LYS A 373 9.14 -50.48 -14.22
N ALA A 374 7.83 -50.62 -14.40
CA ALA A 374 7.00 -51.78 -14.08
C ALA A 374 6.99 -52.19 -12.59
N ARG A 375 5.87 -51.90 -11.89
CA ARG A 375 5.17 -52.81 -10.96
C ARG A 375 3.88 -52.16 -10.43
N ARG A 376 2.73 -52.70 -10.84
CA ARG A 376 1.47 -52.68 -10.07
C ARG A 376 1.55 -53.76 -8.97
N PRO A 377 0.69 -53.70 -7.95
CA PRO A 377 -0.38 -54.69 -7.96
C PRO A 377 -1.76 -54.10 -7.65
N GLU A 378 -2.75 -54.90 -8.05
CA GLU A 378 -4.18 -54.68 -8.04
C GLU A 378 -4.86 -55.01 -6.70
N ARG A 379 -6.05 -54.41 -6.53
CA ARG A 379 -7.25 -54.90 -5.82
C ARG A 379 -7.23 -55.01 -4.29
N ARG A 380 -8.16 -54.28 -3.66
CA ARG A 380 -9.33 -54.92 -3.00
C ARG A 380 -10.46 -53.92 -2.75
N SER A 381 -11.66 -54.44 -2.95
CA SER A 381 -13.00 -53.88 -2.85
C SER A 381 -13.51 -53.70 -1.42
N ARG A 382 -14.39 -52.71 -1.18
CA ARG A 382 -15.65 -52.76 -0.39
C ARG A 382 -16.21 -51.32 -0.30
N ARG A 383 -17.28 -50.97 -1.04
CA ARG A 383 -18.70 -50.92 -0.58
C ARG A 383 -18.88 -50.31 0.82
N GLN A 384 -19.43 -49.10 0.89
CA GLN A 384 -20.80 -48.81 1.39
C GLN A 384 -21.02 -47.28 1.52
N ARG A 385 -22.06 -46.76 0.86
CA ARG A 385 -22.83 -45.60 1.35
C ARG A 385 -23.86 -46.14 2.36
N PRO A 386 -24.38 -45.29 3.25
CA PRO A 386 -25.77 -44.90 3.04
C PRO A 386 -26.01 -43.40 3.26
N GLY A 387 -27.03 -42.90 2.58
CA GLY A 387 -27.64 -41.60 2.87
C GLY A 387 -28.89 -41.76 3.75
N SER A 388 -29.30 -40.64 4.34
CA SER A 388 -30.64 -40.33 4.87
C SER A 388 -30.64 -38.82 5.14
N SER A 389 -31.27 -37.92 4.37
CA SER A 389 -32.71 -37.55 4.35
C SER A 389 -33.34 -37.61 5.74
N VAL A 390 -33.78 -36.50 6.35
CA VAL A 390 -35.12 -35.88 6.20
C VAL A 390 -35.19 -34.59 7.09
N PRO A 391 -36.13 -33.66 6.86
CA PRO A 391 -35.97 -32.21 7.07
C PRO A 391 -36.84 -31.60 8.21
N ASP A 392 -36.83 -30.25 8.22
CA ASP A 392 -37.91 -29.34 8.60
C ASP A 392 -37.91 -28.77 10.03
N ARG A 393 -37.85 -27.43 10.14
CA ARG A 393 -38.91 -26.61 10.79
C ARG A 393 -38.63 -25.09 10.72
N ARG A 394 -39.63 -24.42 10.17
CA ARG A 394 -39.91 -22.98 10.11
C ARG A 394 -40.08 -22.34 11.51
N ARG A 395 -39.57 -21.10 11.70
CA ARG A 395 -40.25 -19.78 12.00
C ARG A 395 -39.77 -19.17 13.34
N PRO A 396 -39.97 -17.85 13.64
CA PRO A 396 -39.81 -16.64 12.83
C PRO A 396 -39.09 -15.46 13.58
N ASN A 397 -38.86 -14.38 12.82
CA ASN A 397 -38.48 -13.00 13.19
C ASN A 397 -38.83 -12.48 14.60
N ARG A 398 -37.87 -11.79 15.22
CA ARG A 398 -38.11 -10.67 16.15
C ARG A 398 -37.16 -9.51 15.85
N LEU A 399 -37.74 -8.36 15.49
CA LEU A 399 -37.12 -7.02 15.52
C LEU A 399 -36.96 -6.55 16.98
N PRO A 400 -35.97 -5.69 17.28
CA PRO A 400 -36.07 -4.77 18.41
C PRO A 400 -36.19 -3.30 17.94
N SER A 401 -37.17 -2.59 18.53
CA SER A 401 -37.33 -1.14 18.48
C SER A 401 -36.31 -0.41 19.36
N PRO A 402 -36.04 0.90 19.13
CA PRO A 402 -34.91 1.61 19.75
C PRO A 402 -35.24 2.14 21.15
N GLY A 403 -34.32 1.91 22.08
CA GLY A 403 -34.37 2.41 23.47
C GLY A 403 -33.64 3.75 23.61
N ARG A 404 -34.27 4.64 24.39
CA ARG A 404 -33.87 6.00 24.75
C ARG A 404 -32.51 6.10 25.46
N ALA A 405 -31.76 7.16 25.16
CA ALA A 405 -30.64 7.65 25.96
C ALA A 405 -31.14 8.52 27.14
N PRO A 406 -30.50 8.49 28.33
CA PRO A 406 -30.57 9.54 29.32
C PRO A 406 -29.41 10.55 29.19
N ARG A 407 -29.66 11.73 29.76
CA ARG A 407 -28.97 13.02 29.66
C ARG A 407 -27.50 13.06 30.05
#